data_AF-A0A960LLJ4-F1
#
_entry.id   AF-A0A960LLJ4-F1
#
_cell.length_a   1.000
_cell.length_b   1.000
_cell.length_c   1.000
_cell.angle_alpha   90.00
_cell.angle_beta   90.00
_cell.angle_gamma   90.00
#
_symmetry.space_group_name_H-M   'P 1'
#
loop_
_entity.id
_entity.type
_entity.pdbx_description
1 polymer ?
#
loop_
_entity_poly.entity_id
_entity_poly.type
_entity_poly.pdbx_seq_one_letter_code
_entity_poly.pdbx_strand_id
1 'polypeptide(L)'
;MPTLEYECKLRADGYQQIAGIDEAGRGPLAGPVVAAAVILPDDFCHPTLNDSKQLSARKREDLYEELTGDKSIIWASAAVDSLEIDRINILQATY
;
A
#
# COMPACT_ATOMS: atom_id res chain seq x y z
N MET A 1 -13.83 -10.27 -5.31
CA MET A 1 -12.48 -10.32 -4.72
C MET A 1 -11.55 -9.57 -5.66
N PRO A 2 -10.58 -8.80 -5.14
CA PRO A 2 -9.50 -8.30 -5.99
C PRO A 2 -8.85 -9.49 -6.69
N THR A 3 -8.62 -9.38 -8.01
CA THR A 3 -8.00 -10.40 -8.84
C THR A 3 -6.60 -9.94 -9.22
N LEU A 4 -5.65 -10.87 -9.40
CA LEU A 4 -4.27 -10.57 -9.83
C LEU A 4 -4.17 -10.34 -11.35
N GLU A 5 -5.26 -9.92 -12.01
CA GLU A 5 -5.33 -9.84 -13.47
C GLU A 5 -4.36 -8.80 -14.04
N TYR A 6 -4.17 -7.67 -13.36
CA TYR A 6 -3.27 -6.61 -13.80
C TYR A 6 -1.81 -7.05 -13.65
N GLU A 7 -1.48 -7.66 -12.52
CA GLU A 7 -0.16 -8.18 -12.22
C GLU A 7 0.22 -9.30 -13.18
N CYS A 8 -0.71 -10.22 -13.48
CA CYS A 8 -0.50 -11.28 -14.47
C CYS A 8 -0.22 -10.73 -15.87
N LYS A 9 -0.94 -9.68 -16.30
CA LYS A 9 -0.68 -9.03 -17.60
C LYS A 9 0.71 -8.39 -17.64
N LEU A 10 1.07 -7.62 -16.61
CA LEU A 10 2.38 -6.99 -16.52
C LEU A 10 3.51 -8.03 -16.48
N ARG A 11 3.32 -9.16 -15.77
CA ARG A 11 4.28 -10.27 -15.81
C ARG A 11 4.40 -10.89 -17.20
N ALA A 12 3.29 -11.06 -17.91
CA ALA A 12 3.29 -11.58 -19.28
C ALA A 12 4.03 -10.64 -20.26
N ASP A 13 3.98 -9.32 -20.00
CA ASP A 13 4.74 -8.31 -20.75
C ASP A 13 6.24 -8.25 -20.36
N GLY A 14 6.67 -9.06 -19.40
CA GLY A 14 8.07 -9.21 -18.98
C GLY A 14 8.50 -8.33 -17.80
N TYR A 15 7.57 -7.63 -17.15
CA TYR A 15 7.85 -6.89 -15.93
C TYR A 15 8.04 -7.86 -14.74
N GLN A 16 9.15 -7.73 -14.02
CA GLN A 16 9.50 -8.63 -12.91
C GLN A 16 9.17 -8.07 -11.53
N GLN A 17 9.14 -6.75 -11.38
CA GLN A 17 8.87 -6.09 -10.11
C GLN A 17 7.65 -5.17 -10.29
N ILE A 18 6.53 -5.58 -9.70
CA ILE A 18 5.26 -4.87 -9.80
C ILE A 18 4.94 -4.36 -8.40
N ALA A 19 4.88 -3.04 -8.26
CA ALA A 19 4.54 -2.38 -7.02
C ALA A 19 3.04 -2.04 -6.99
N GLY A 20 2.34 -2.52 -5.96
CA GLY A 20 1.04 -1.99 -5.58
C GLY A 20 1.22 -0.73 -4.75
N ILE A 21 0.44 0.31 -5.02
CA ILE A 21 0.51 1.61 -4.33
C ILE A 21 -0.88 1.96 -3.82
N ASP A 22 -0.97 2.41 -2.57
CA ASP A 22 -2.20 2.92 -1.96
C ASP A 22 -1.90 4.05 -0.98
N GLU A 23 -2.86 4.96 -0.79
CA GLU A 23 -2.74 6.10 0.11
C GLU A 23 -3.82 6.14 1.21
N ALA A 24 -3.44 6.69 2.36
CA ALA A 24 -4.35 7.00 3.45
C ALA A 24 -4.15 8.45 3.91
N GLY A 25 -5.23 9.12 4.32
CA GLY A 25 -5.16 10.46 4.88
C GLY A 25 -5.54 11.62 3.95
N ARG A 26 -6.12 11.35 2.77
CA ARG A 26 -6.61 12.42 1.87
C ARG A 26 -7.88 13.15 2.32
N GLY A 27 -8.72 12.47 3.10
CA GLY A 27 -10.03 12.97 3.54
C GLY A 27 -10.08 13.65 4.92
N PRO A 28 -9.26 13.25 5.91
CA PRO A 28 -9.25 13.89 7.23
C PRO A 28 -8.89 15.38 7.19
N LEU A 29 -9.39 16.14 8.18
CA LEU A 29 -9.07 17.56 8.36
C LEU A 29 -7.71 17.83 9.03
N ALA A 30 -7.09 16.79 9.58
CA ALA A 30 -5.82 16.89 10.29
C ALA A 30 -4.99 15.63 10.06
N GLY A 31 -3.67 15.80 10.12
CA GLY A 31 -2.70 14.74 9.88
C GLY A 31 -2.12 14.78 8.46
N PRO A 32 -1.12 13.93 8.20
CA PRO A 32 -0.49 13.82 6.88
C PRO A 32 -1.34 12.98 5.92
N VAL A 33 -0.99 13.06 4.64
CA VAL A 33 -1.27 11.98 3.69
C VAL A 33 -0.07 11.03 3.68
N VAL A 34 -0.33 9.73 3.72
CA VAL A 34 0.67 8.67 3.73
C VAL A 34 0.42 7.76 2.53
N ALA A 35 1.45 7.50 1.73
CA ALA A 35 1.41 6.52 0.66
C ALA A 35 2.38 5.38 0.96
N ALA A 36 2.01 4.16 0.57
CA ALA A 36 2.88 2.99 0.65
C ALA A 36 3.00 2.33 -0.72
N ALA A 37 4.19 1.84 -1.03
CA ALA A 37 4.47 1.01 -2.20
C ALA A 37 4.96 -0.36 -1.74
N VAL A 38 4.37 -1.43 -2.27
CA VAL A 38 4.69 -2.81 -1.87
C VAL A 38 4.88 -3.68 -3.12
N ILE A 39 5.99 -4.39 -3.18
CA ILE A 39 6.27 -5.43 -4.17
C ILE A 39 6.19 -6.77 -3.45
N LEU A 40 5.28 -7.62 -3.91
CA LEU A 40 5.05 -8.96 -3.38
C LEU A 40 5.79 -10.01 -4.22
N PRO A 41 6.26 -11.11 -3.62
CA PRO A 41 6.82 -12.23 -4.37
C PRO A 41 5.76 -12.89 -5.27
N ASP A 42 6.20 -13.60 -6.30
CA ASP A 42 5.30 -14.14 -7.34
C ASP A 42 4.32 -15.19 -6.82
N ASP A 43 4.71 -15.93 -5.79
CA ASP A 43 3.91 -16.94 -5.10
C ASP A 43 3.21 -16.41 -3.84
N PHE A 44 3.20 -15.08 -3.64
CA PHE A 44 2.56 -14.48 -2.48
C PHE A 44 1.07 -14.81 -2.44
N CYS A 45 0.66 -15.47 -1.36
CA CYS A 45 -0.73 -15.75 -1.07
C CYS A 45 -0.97 -15.60 0.42
N HIS A 46 -1.89 -14.71 0.78
CA HIS A 46 -2.21 -14.45 2.18
C HIS A 46 -3.71 -14.69 2.43
N PRO A 47 -4.08 -15.67 3.27
CA PRO A 47 -5.46 -16.12 3.39
C PRO A 47 -6.43 -15.06 3.94
N THR A 48 -5.92 -14.08 4.68
CA THR A 48 -6.72 -13.03 5.34
C THR A 48 -6.56 -11.64 4.72
N LEU A 49 -5.65 -11.45 3.76
CA LEU A 49 -5.37 -10.15 3.14
C LEU A 49 -6.29 -9.92 1.94
N ASN A 50 -7.61 -9.88 2.15
CA ASN A 50 -8.57 -9.66 1.05
C ASN A 50 -9.37 -8.35 1.16
N ASP A 51 -9.57 -7.82 2.37
CA ASP A 51 -10.28 -6.58 2.63
C ASP A 51 -9.88 -6.01 4.00
N SER A 52 -8.99 -5.02 4.00
CA SER A 52 -8.48 -4.36 5.21
C SER A 52 -9.59 -3.69 6.04
N LYS A 53 -10.76 -3.45 5.44
CA LYS A 53 -11.91 -2.79 6.09
C LYS A 53 -12.69 -3.71 7.04
N GLN A 54 -12.43 -5.01 7.02
CA GLN A 54 -13.05 -5.99 7.92
C GLN A 54 -12.14 -6.44 9.07
N LEU A 55 -10.93 -5.88 9.15
CA LEU A 55 -9.94 -6.25 10.16
C LEU A 55 -10.03 -5.34 11.38
N SER A 56 -9.96 -5.93 12.57
CA SER A 56 -9.80 -5.16 13.81
C SER A 56 -8.45 -4.43 13.81
N ALA A 57 -8.34 -3.35 14.58
CA ALA A 57 -7.07 -2.62 14.71
C ALA A 57 -5.91 -3.56 15.10
N ARG A 58 -6.14 -4.48 16.04
CA ARG A 58 -5.16 -5.49 16.43
C ARG A 58 -4.73 -6.39 15.27
N LYS A 59 -5.68 -6.91 14.49
CA LYS A 59 -5.36 -7.76 13.33
C LYS A 59 -4.57 -7.00 12.25
N ARG A 60 -4.80 -5.70 12.09
CA ARG A 60 -4.01 -4.88 11.16
C ARG A 60 -2.58 -4.70 11.63
N GLU A 61 -2.37 -4.53 12.93
CA GLU A 61 -1.02 -4.45 13.52
C GLU A 61 -0.29 -5.78 13.38
N ASP A 62 -0.95 -6.90 13.72
CA ASP A 62 -0.38 -8.25 13.59
C ASP A 62 0.04 -8.53 12.12
N LEU A 63 -0.80 -8.16 11.14
CA LEU A 63 -0.47 -8.29 9.72
C LEU A 63 0.64 -7.33 9.28
N TYR A 64 0.67 -6.12 9.80
CA TYR A 64 1.73 -5.17 9.49
C TYR A 64 3.09 -5.72 9.93
N GLU A 65 3.18 -6.25 11.15
CA GLU A 65 4.41 -6.90 11.65
C GLU A 65 4.79 -8.12 10.80
N GLU A 66 3.82 -8.97 10.43
CA GLU A 66 4.04 -10.13 9.57
C GLU A 66 4.59 -9.75 8.19
N LEU A 67 3.92 -8.80 7.50
CA LEU A 67 4.30 -8.39 6.14
C LEU A 67 5.63 -7.63 6.12
N THR A 68 5.86 -6.75 7.09
CA THR A 68 7.10 -5.95 7.12
C THR A 68 8.30 -6.72 7.66
N GLY A 69 8.06 -7.79 8.42
CA GLY A 69 9.09 -8.73 8.88
C GLY A 69 9.53 -9.74 7.82
N ASP A 70 8.71 -9.97 6.79
CA ASP A 70 9.06 -10.84 5.67
C ASP A 70 10.05 -10.17 4.70
N LYS A 71 11.26 -10.72 4.63
CA LYS A 71 12.34 -10.22 3.77
C LYS A 71 12.09 -10.40 2.28
N SER A 72 11.13 -11.24 1.89
CA SER A 72 10.73 -11.42 0.50
C SER A 72 9.83 -10.29 0.00
N ILE A 73 9.27 -9.49 0.92
CA ILE A 73 8.42 -8.34 0.61
C ILE A 73 9.28 -7.08 0.61
N ILE A 74 9.28 -6.36 -0.50
CA ILE A 74 9.93 -5.06 -0.60
C ILE A 74 8.85 -4.00 -0.41
N TRP A 75 9.05 -3.11 0.55
CA TRP A 75 8.09 -2.05 0.83
C TRP A 75 8.78 -0.74 1.21
N ALA A 76 8.06 0.35 0.98
CA ALA A 76 8.41 1.67 1.46
C ALA A 76 7.13 2.47 1.74
N SER A 77 7.21 3.40 2.68
CA SER A 77 6.16 4.38 2.92
C SER A 77 6.72 5.78 2.99
N ALA A 78 5.91 6.75 2.59
CA ALA A 78 6.23 8.16 2.64
C ALA A 78 5.02 8.95 3.16
N ALA A 79 5.29 10.01 3.90
CA ALA A 79 4.26 10.88 4.46
C ALA A 79 4.53 12.32 4.03
N VAL A 80 3.48 13.03 3.63
CA VAL A 80 3.50 14.47 3.36
C VAL A 80 2.65 15.15 4.42
N ASP A 81 3.27 16.07 5.17
CA ASP A 81 2.59 16.75 6.27
C ASP A 81 1.57 17.79 5.78
N SER A 82 0.74 18.26 6.71
CA SER A 82 -0.31 19.23 6.40
C SER A 82 0.23 20.57 5.91
N LEU A 83 1.42 20.99 6.34
CA LEU A 83 2.01 22.26 5.90
C LEU A 83 2.38 22.20 4.43
N GLU A 84 2.93 21.07 3.98
CA GLU A 84 3.23 20.87 2.57
C GLU A 84 1.94 20.67 1.75
N ILE A 85 0.95 19.92 2.27
CA ILE A 85 -0.37 19.78 1.64
C ILE A 85 -1.01 21.16 1.38
N ASP A 86 -0.96 22.07 2.34
CA ASP A 86 -1.51 23.42 2.19
C ASP A 86 -0.79 24.23 1.08
N ARG A 87 0.50 23.95 0.84
CA ARG A 87 1.30 24.62 -0.19
C ARG A 87 1.03 24.08 -1.59
N ILE A 88 0.94 22.76 -1.75
CA ILE A 88 0.89 22.10 -3.06
C ILE A 88 -0.48 21.53 -3.40
N ASN A 89 -1.47 21.63 -2.51
CA ASN A 89 -2.78 20.98 -2.56
C ASN A 89 -2.78 19.45 -2.39
N ILE A 90 -3.91 18.89 -1.94
CA ILE A 90 -4.03 17.47 -1.60
C ILE A 90 -3.87 16.52 -2.79
N LEU A 91 -4.16 16.97 -4.01
CA LEU A 91 -3.96 16.15 -5.20
C LEU A 91 -2.46 15.97 -5.47
N GLN A 92 -1.67 17.05 -5.44
CA GLN A 92 -0.22 16.96 -5.66
C GLN A 92 0.50 16.32 -4.48
N ALA A 93 0.04 16.52 -3.25
CA ALA A 93 0.61 15.82 -2.09
C ALA A 93 0.42 14.30 -2.14
N THR A 94 -0.51 13.80 -2.97
CA THR A 94 -0.76 12.37 -3.17
C THR A 94 0.09 11.76 -4.30
N TYR A 95 0.48 12.54 -5.32
CA TYR A 95 1.02 12.03 -6.59
C TYR A 95 2.47 12.45 -6.88
#